data_AF-A0A367I9E4-F1
#
_entry.id   AF-A0A367I9E4-F1
#
_cell.length_a   1.000
_cell.length_b   1.000
_cell.length_c   1.000
_cell.angle_alpha   90.00
_cell.angle_beta   90.00
_cell.angle_gamma   90.00
#
_symmetry.space_group_name_H-M   'P 1'
#
loop_
_entity.id
_entity.type
_entity.pdbx_description
1 polymer ?
#
loop_
_entity_poly.entity_id
_entity_poly.type
_entity_poly.pdbx_seq_one_letter_code
_entity_poly.pdbx_strand_id
1 'polypeptide(L)'
;MAAPRALLSVWEKSGIEPLAISLSEMGWEILSTGGTSRKLREAGVNVIDVSEATGHPECFDGRVKTLHPAIHGGILVRRDREDDMKTLNELNYSTIDLVCVNLYPFESVAAKEPPVSDSELIEMIDIGGPTMIRSAAKNHKDVLVLTNESQYQMVINALKETGGVPSAISSEIKKQLSLEAFQCTAAYDAAVSTELERRFIGGETPNRLHFATEKGTSLRYGENPHQPASFYPASSASGLNGLAAAIQHGGKALSFNNYLDLDGALRIA
;
A
#
# COMPACT_ATOMS: atom_id res chain seq x y z
N MET A 1 0.41 -26.12 -15.15
CA MET A 1 0.33 -25.38 -13.88
C MET A 1 -0.91 -24.50 -13.94
N ALA A 2 -1.59 -24.27 -12.81
CA ALA A 2 -2.71 -23.32 -12.76
C ALA A 2 -2.21 -21.92 -13.13
N ALA A 3 -3.10 -21.11 -13.72
CA ALA A 3 -2.79 -19.71 -14.03
C ALA A 3 -2.52 -18.93 -12.72
N PRO A 4 -1.51 -18.04 -12.69
CA PRO A 4 -1.25 -17.19 -11.53
C PRO A 4 -2.41 -16.21 -11.30
N ARG A 5 -2.65 -15.87 -10.03
CA ARG A 5 -3.80 -15.06 -9.60
C ARG A 5 -3.38 -13.72 -9.02
N ALA A 6 -4.02 -12.64 -9.47
CA ALA A 6 -3.84 -11.31 -8.92
C ALA A 6 -5.13 -10.83 -8.24
N LEU A 7 -5.04 -10.50 -6.94
CA LEU A 7 -6.11 -9.86 -6.18
C LEU A 7 -5.92 -8.34 -6.19
N LEU A 8 -6.80 -7.63 -6.90
CA LEU A 8 -6.75 -6.17 -7.06
C LEU A 8 -7.91 -5.53 -6.28
N SER A 9 -7.61 -4.75 -5.25
CA SER A 9 -8.59 -4.05 -4.41
C SER A 9 -8.05 -2.68 -4.02
N VAL A 10 -8.32 -1.69 -4.86
CA VAL A 10 -7.77 -0.33 -4.71
C VAL A 10 -8.87 0.72 -4.53
N TRP A 11 -8.67 1.62 -3.57
CA TRP A 11 -9.44 2.85 -3.45
C TRP A 11 -9.14 3.80 -4.61
N GLU A 12 -7.87 4.20 -4.76
CA GLU A 12 -7.38 5.04 -5.86
C GLU A 12 -7.14 4.17 -7.09
N LYS A 13 -7.78 4.54 -8.21
CA LYS A 13 -7.87 3.69 -9.41
C LYS A 13 -6.90 4.13 -10.50
N SER A 14 -6.12 5.18 -10.25
CA SER A 14 -5.02 5.59 -11.13
C SER A 14 -4.10 4.41 -11.46
N GLY A 15 -3.82 4.22 -12.75
CA GLY A 15 -2.93 3.17 -13.26
C GLY A 15 -3.42 1.72 -13.14
N ILE A 16 -4.58 1.43 -12.52
CA ILE A 16 -4.99 0.03 -12.27
C ILE A 16 -5.36 -0.74 -13.55
N GLU A 17 -5.93 -0.05 -14.54
CA GLU A 17 -6.32 -0.65 -15.81
C GLU A 17 -5.10 -1.17 -16.61
N PRO A 18 -4.03 -0.36 -16.86
CA PRO A 18 -2.81 -0.86 -17.47
C PRO A 18 -2.19 -2.07 -16.76
N LEU A 19 -2.22 -2.08 -15.42
CA LEU A 19 -1.72 -3.21 -14.63
C LEU A 19 -2.54 -4.47 -14.89
N ALA A 20 -3.86 -4.38 -14.77
CA ALA A 20 -4.75 -5.52 -14.95
C ALA A 20 -4.70 -6.07 -16.39
N ILE A 21 -4.69 -5.20 -17.40
CA ILE A 21 -4.55 -5.58 -18.82
C ILE A 21 -3.23 -6.32 -19.03
N SER A 22 -2.11 -5.78 -18.54
CA SER A 22 -0.80 -6.43 -18.69
C SER A 22 -0.76 -7.82 -18.04
N LEU A 23 -1.38 -7.97 -16.86
CA LEU A 23 -1.49 -9.25 -16.16
C LEU A 23 -2.35 -10.24 -16.97
N SER A 24 -3.51 -9.81 -17.47
CA SER A 24 -4.38 -10.66 -18.29
C SER A 24 -3.72 -11.09 -19.61
N GLU A 25 -2.97 -10.21 -20.28
CA GLU A 25 -2.17 -10.55 -21.47
C GLU A 25 -1.09 -11.62 -21.17
N MET A 26 -0.59 -11.66 -19.94
CA MET A 26 0.32 -12.69 -19.44
C MET A 26 -0.39 -13.96 -18.93
N GLY A 27 -1.71 -14.05 -19.10
CA GLY A 27 -2.51 -15.22 -18.72
C GLY A 27 -2.86 -15.30 -17.23
N TRP A 28 -2.78 -14.18 -16.49
CA TRP A 28 -3.18 -14.14 -15.09
C TRP A 28 -4.70 -14.06 -14.93
N GLU A 29 -5.22 -14.75 -13.91
CA GLU A 29 -6.59 -14.60 -13.44
C GLU A 29 -6.69 -13.39 -12.51
N ILE A 30 -7.66 -12.51 -12.77
CA ILE A 30 -7.87 -11.29 -11.98
C ILE A 30 -9.03 -11.48 -11.02
N LEU A 31 -8.74 -11.36 -9.72
CA LEU A 31 -9.72 -11.31 -8.65
C LEU A 31 -9.91 -9.86 -8.22
N SER A 32 -11.14 -9.41 -8.03
CA SER A 32 -11.42 -8.07 -7.52
C SER A 32 -12.76 -7.98 -6.80
N THR A 33 -13.08 -6.81 -6.26
CA THR A 33 -14.33 -6.56 -5.54
C THR A 33 -14.77 -5.10 -5.69
N GLY A 34 -16.05 -4.85 -5.48
CA GLY A 34 -16.65 -3.51 -5.42
C GLY A 34 -16.30 -2.61 -6.61
N GLY A 35 -15.93 -1.37 -6.32
CA GLY A 35 -15.62 -0.36 -7.35
C GLY A 35 -14.41 -0.69 -8.23
N THR A 36 -13.45 -1.46 -7.73
CA THR A 36 -12.30 -1.90 -8.54
C THR A 36 -12.75 -2.90 -9.61
N SER A 37 -13.56 -3.90 -9.23
CA SER A 37 -14.11 -4.90 -10.17
C SER A 37 -14.88 -4.25 -11.31
N ARG A 38 -15.74 -3.27 -11.00
CA ARG A 38 -16.48 -2.50 -12.01
C ARG A 38 -15.55 -1.79 -13.01
N LYS A 39 -14.56 -1.05 -12.49
CA LYS A 39 -13.62 -0.28 -13.32
C LYS A 39 -12.81 -1.17 -14.26
N LEU A 40 -12.38 -2.34 -13.79
CA LEU A 40 -11.64 -3.31 -14.59
C LEU A 40 -12.50 -3.94 -15.70
N ARG A 41 -13.76 -4.26 -15.41
CA ARG A 41 -14.71 -4.76 -16.41
C ARG A 41 -15.00 -3.73 -17.51
N GLU A 42 -15.13 -2.45 -17.15
CA GLU A 42 -15.28 -1.35 -18.11
C GLU A 42 -14.08 -1.24 -19.06
N ALA A 43 -12.88 -1.60 -18.58
CA ALA A 43 -11.65 -1.68 -19.38
C ALA A 43 -11.51 -2.98 -20.18
N GLY A 44 -12.52 -3.87 -20.18
CA GLY A 44 -12.53 -5.13 -20.93
C GLY A 44 -11.76 -6.27 -20.27
N VAL A 45 -11.36 -6.14 -19.00
CA VAL A 45 -10.68 -7.20 -18.25
C VAL A 45 -11.70 -8.20 -17.73
N ASN A 46 -11.43 -9.50 -17.89
CA ASN A 46 -12.22 -10.55 -17.24
C ASN A 46 -11.88 -10.59 -15.74
N VAL A 47 -12.90 -10.43 -14.89
CA VAL A 47 -12.74 -10.32 -13.44
C VAL A 47 -13.62 -11.33 -12.73
N ILE A 48 -12.98 -12.15 -11.89
CA ILE A 48 -13.63 -13.03 -10.92
C ILE A 48 -13.90 -12.21 -9.66
N ASP A 49 -15.16 -12.14 -9.22
CA ASP A 49 -15.47 -11.43 -7.99
C ASP A 49 -14.98 -12.22 -6.76
N VAL A 50 -14.50 -11.53 -5.73
CA VAL A 50 -14.08 -12.17 -4.48
C VAL A 50 -15.21 -13.02 -3.86
N SER A 51 -16.47 -12.59 -3.98
CA SER A 51 -17.63 -13.37 -3.50
C SER A 51 -17.80 -14.69 -4.27
N GLU A 52 -17.53 -14.70 -5.57
CA GLU A 52 -17.51 -15.91 -6.39
C GLU A 52 -16.36 -16.83 -5.96
N ALA A 53 -15.16 -16.28 -5.79
CA ALA A 53 -13.97 -17.05 -5.40
C ALA A 53 -14.07 -17.63 -3.97
N THR A 54 -14.81 -16.98 -3.08
CA THR A 54 -14.97 -17.40 -1.68
C THR A 54 -16.25 -18.21 -1.43
N GLY A 55 -17.25 -18.09 -2.32
CA GLY A 55 -18.61 -18.58 -2.08
C GLY A 55 -19.36 -17.82 -0.98
N HIS A 56 -18.83 -16.67 -0.52
CA HIS A 56 -19.41 -15.88 0.55
C HIS A 56 -19.93 -14.53 0.01
N PRO A 57 -21.21 -14.17 0.26
CA PRO A 57 -21.73 -12.89 -0.19
C PRO A 57 -21.08 -11.72 0.55
N GLU A 58 -21.10 -10.55 -0.08
CA GLU A 58 -20.69 -9.31 0.60
C GLU A 58 -21.68 -8.99 1.72
N CYS A 59 -21.17 -8.78 2.94
CA CYS A 59 -21.96 -8.54 4.15
C CYS A 59 -21.51 -7.25 4.85
N PHE A 60 -22.40 -6.66 5.65
CA PHE A 60 -22.14 -5.47 6.49
C PHE A 60 -21.54 -4.30 5.71
N ASP A 61 -22.17 -3.94 4.59
CA ASP A 61 -21.76 -2.84 3.70
C ASP A 61 -20.29 -2.94 3.25
N GLY A 62 -19.81 -4.17 3.03
CA GLY A 62 -18.48 -4.46 2.51
C GLY A 62 -17.36 -4.50 3.54
N ARG A 63 -17.66 -4.36 4.84
CA ARG A 63 -16.66 -4.37 5.93
C ARG A 63 -15.86 -5.67 6.02
N VAL A 64 -16.43 -6.80 5.60
CA VAL A 64 -15.81 -8.13 5.75
C VAL A 64 -15.61 -8.86 4.42
N LYS A 65 -15.60 -8.14 3.29
CA LYS A 65 -15.58 -8.74 1.95
C LYS A 65 -14.35 -9.61 1.66
N THR A 66 -13.18 -9.26 2.18
CA THR A 66 -11.91 -9.99 1.93
C THR A 66 -11.39 -10.74 3.16
N LEU A 67 -12.03 -10.59 4.32
CA LEU A 67 -11.64 -11.23 5.58
C LEU A 67 -12.09 -12.69 5.63
N HIS A 68 -11.63 -13.48 4.66
CA HIS A 68 -12.05 -14.87 4.46
C HIS A 68 -10.84 -15.82 4.37
N PRO A 69 -10.89 -17.03 4.96
CA PRO A 69 -9.81 -18.00 4.86
C PRO A 69 -9.43 -18.39 3.44
N ALA A 70 -10.36 -18.39 2.48
CA ALA A 70 -10.03 -18.67 1.08
C ALA A 70 -9.09 -17.61 0.47
N ILE A 71 -9.21 -16.35 0.88
CA ILE A 71 -8.33 -15.27 0.43
C ILE A 71 -7.00 -15.33 1.17
N HIS A 72 -7.04 -15.30 2.51
CA HIS A 72 -5.82 -15.27 3.31
C HIS A 72 -5.04 -16.58 3.25
N GLY A 73 -5.71 -17.73 3.12
CA GLY A 73 -5.09 -19.03 2.87
C GLY A 73 -4.37 -19.05 1.51
N GLY A 74 -5.01 -18.54 0.47
CA GLY A 74 -4.38 -18.39 -0.85
C GLY A 74 -3.14 -17.48 -0.84
N ILE A 75 -3.14 -16.44 -0.01
CA ILE A 75 -2.01 -15.52 0.15
C ILE A 75 -0.90 -16.11 1.05
N LEU A 76 -1.24 -16.76 2.16
CA LEU A 76 -0.29 -17.13 3.23
C LEU A 76 0.22 -18.57 3.16
N VAL A 77 -0.35 -19.42 2.30
CA VAL A 77 0.12 -20.80 2.12
C VAL A 77 1.61 -20.82 1.77
N ARG A 78 2.39 -21.62 2.48
CA ARG A 78 3.81 -21.81 2.18
C ARG A 78 3.91 -22.84 1.07
N ARG A 79 4.31 -22.40 -0.12
CA ARG A 79 4.22 -23.24 -1.32
C ARG A 79 5.27 -24.34 -1.39
N ASP A 80 6.32 -24.22 -0.58
CA ASP A 80 7.37 -25.23 -0.40
C ASP A 80 7.01 -26.33 0.62
N ARG A 81 5.81 -26.27 1.20
CA ARG A 81 5.31 -27.24 2.18
C ARG A 81 4.15 -28.04 1.61
N GLU A 82 4.38 -29.33 1.41
CA GLU A 82 3.39 -30.25 0.84
C GLU A 82 2.12 -30.37 1.72
N ASP A 83 2.27 -30.32 3.04
CA ASP A 83 1.14 -30.36 4.00
C ASP A 83 0.23 -29.13 3.89
N ASP A 84 0.83 -27.94 3.76
CA ASP A 84 0.11 -26.68 3.53
C ASP A 84 -0.66 -26.72 2.19
N MET A 85 0.00 -27.14 1.10
CA MET A 85 -0.62 -27.22 -0.23
C MET A 85 -1.73 -28.29 -0.30
N LYS A 86 -1.56 -29.43 0.39
CA LYS A 86 -2.61 -30.44 0.50
C LYS A 86 -3.84 -29.88 1.20
N THR A 87 -3.65 -29.19 2.33
CA THR A 87 -4.73 -28.55 3.08
C THR A 87 -5.45 -27.50 2.22
N LEU A 88 -4.71 -26.69 1.47
CA LEU A 88 -5.28 -25.70 0.55
C LEU A 88 -6.21 -26.35 -0.49
N ASN A 89 -5.76 -27.46 -1.09
CA ASN A 89 -6.54 -28.22 -2.08
C ASN A 89 -7.77 -28.89 -1.45
N GLU A 90 -7.66 -29.47 -0.25
CA GLU A 90 -8.78 -30.08 0.49
C GLU A 90 -9.88 -29.06 0.81
N LEU A 91 -9.50 -27.81 1.08
CA LEU A 91 -10.41 -26.69 1.31
C LEU A 91 -10.96 -26.09 -0.01
N ASN A 92 -10.53 -26.59 -1.17
CA ASN A 92 -10.81 -26.03 -2.50
C ASN A 92 -10.41 -24.56 -2.62
N TYR A 93 -9.33 -24.16 -1.97
CA TYR A 93 -8.76 -22.83 -2.10
C TYR A 93 -7.67 -22.83 -3.17
N SER A 94 -7.35 -21.65 -3.69
CA SER A 94 -6.29 -21.48 -4.67
C SER A 94 -5.28 -20.46 -4.20
N THR A 95 -4.05 -20.56 -4.70
CA THR A 95 -2.99 -19.61 -4.41
C THR A 95 -3.31 -18.23 -4.98
N ILE A 96 -2.81 -17.18 -4.33
CA ILE A 96 -2.77 -15.81 -4.85
C ILE A 96 -1.31 -15.40 -4.98
N ASP A 97 -0.93 -14.90 -6.14
CA ASP A 97 0.46 -14.61 -6.54
C ASP A 97 0.78 -13.12 -6.48
N LEU A 98 -0.23 -12.27 -6.61
CA LEU A 98 -0.10 -10.83 -6.50
C LEU A 98 -1.28 -10.26 -5.71
N VAL A 99 -0.99 -9.34 -4.80
CA VAL A 99 -1.97 -8.54 -4.07
C VAL A 99 -1.68 -7.08 -4.33
N CYS A 100 -2.63 -6.36 -4.94
CA CYS A 100 -2.55 -4.93 -5.17
C CYS A 100 -3.64 -4.22 -4.38
N VAL A 101 -3.23 -3.44 -3.38
CA VAL A 101 -4.14 -2.76 -2.45
C VAL A 101 -3.58 -1.39 -2.10
N ASN A 102 -4.34 -0.34 -2.36
CA ASN A 102 -4.14 0.96 -1.70
C ASN A 102 -5.32 1.23 -0.76
N LEU A 103 -5.01 1.85 0.37
CA LEU A 103 -5.91 1.97 1.51
C LEU A 103 -6.94 3.08 1.32
N TYR A 104 -7.97 3.06 2.15
CA TYR A 104 -8.96 4.14 2.19
C TYR A 104 -8.30 5.46 2.58
N PRO A 105 -8.80 6.61 2.10
CA PRO A 105 -8.15 7.90 2.23
C PRO A 105 -8.42 8.52 3.62
N PHE A 106 -8.13 7.77 4.69
CA PHE A 106 -8.41 8.17 6.08
C PHE A 106 -7.81 9.53 6.40
N GLU A 107 -6.52 9.74 6.12
CA GLU A 107 -5.83 11.01 6.33
C GLU A 107 -6.46 12.16 5.54
N SER A 108 -6.81 11.95 4.27
CA SER A 108 -7.44 12.99 3.45
C SER A 108 -8.83 13.36 3.96
N VAL A 109 -9.58 12.41 4.51
CA VAL A 109 -10.89 12.65 5.13
C VAL A 109 -10.75 13.33 6.48
N ALA A 110 -9.75 12.94 7.29
CA ALA A 110 -9.42 13.57 8.56
C ALA A 110 -9.04 15.05 8.40
N ALA A 111 -8.33 15.38 7.31
CA ALA A 111 -7.86 16.73 7.01
C ALA A 111 -8.90 17.66 6.34
N LYS A 112 -10.15 17.22 6.16
CA LYS A 112 -11.19 18.07 5.54
C LYS A 112 -11.57 19.24 6.44
N GLU A 113 -11.82 20.39 5.80
CA GLU A 113 -12.32 21.59 6.44
C GLU A 113 -13.62 22.07 5.75
N PRO A 114 -14.77 22.12 6.46
CA PRO A 114 -14.96 21.78 7.87
C PRO A 114 -14.78 20.27 8.17
N PRO A 115 -14.45 19.89 9.43
CA PRO A 115 -14.25 18.49 9.80
C PRO A 115 -15.49 17.62 9.58
N VAL A 116 -15.28 16.41 9.06
CA VAL A 116 -16.32 15.37 8.99
C VAL A 116 -16.70 14.88 10.39
N SER A 117 -17.87 14.25 10.52
CA SER A 117 -18.30 13.62 11.77
C SER A 117 -17.40 12.45 12.16
N ASP A 118 -17.38 12.09 13.45
CA ASP A 118 -16.60 10.94 13.93
C ASP A 118 -17.09 9.62 13.33
N SER A 119 -18.40 9.48 13.12
CA SER A 119 -18.99 8.32 12.44
C SER A 119 -18.47 8.20 11.01
N GLU A 120 -18.43 9.29 10.24
CA GLU A 120 -17.94 9.26 8.85
C GLU A 120 -16.44 8.96 8.80
N LEU A 121 -15.66 9.47 9.76
CA LEU A 121 -14.23 9.19 9.83
C LEU A 121 -13.95 7.72 10.19
N ILE A 122 -14.72 7.14 11.14
CA ILE A 122 -14.58 5.74 11.53
C ILE A 122 -14.86 4.80 10.35
N GLU A 123 -15.79 5.13 9.46
CA GLU A 123 -16.02 4.34 8.23
C GLU A 123 -14.83 4.34 7.26
N MET A 124 -13.90 5.31 7.39
CA MET A 124 -12.67 5.34 6.58
C MET A 124 -11.54 4.49 7.16
N ILE A 125 -11.74 3.86 8.32
CA ILE A 125 -10.76 2.91 8.88
C ILE A 125 -10.88 1.57 8.15
N ASP A 126 -9.90 1.29 7.31
CA ASP A 126 -9.82 0.07 6.51
C ASP A 126 -9.27 -1.09 7.35
N ILE A 127 -10.02 -2.19 7.39
CA ILE A 127 -9.62 -3.43 8.05
C ILE A 127 -9.08 -4.45 7.04
N GLY A 128 -9.78 -4.61 5.92
CA GLY A 128 -9.46 -5.60 4.90
C GLY A 128 -8.15 -5.29 4.19
N GLY A 129 -7.94 -4.03 3.82
CA GLY A 129 -6.76 -3.55 3.11
C GLY A 129 -5.46 -3.85 3.87
N PRO A 130 -5.27 -3.34 5.11
CA PRO A 130 -4.06 -3.61 5.88
C PRO A 130 -3.85 -5.09 6.17
N THR A 131 -4.93 -5.87 6.38
CA THR A 131 -4.83 -7.31 6.61
C THR A 131 -4.29 -8.04 5.36
N MET A 132 -4.77 -7.69 4.17
CA MET A 132 -4.28 -8.26 2.90
C MET A 132 -2.83 -7.85 2.62
N ILE A 133 -2.49 -6.56 2.79
CA ILE A 133 -1.12 -6.05 2.60
C ILE A 133 -0.14 -6.80 3.50
N ARG A 134 -0.44 -6.91 4.81
CA ARG A 134 0.42 -7.61 5.77
C ARG A 134 0.54 -9.09 5.46
N SER A 135 -0.54 -9.72 4.99
CA SER A 135 -0.53 -11.14 4.61
C SER A 135 0.42 -11.37 3.42
N ALA A 136 0.30 -10.56 2.37
CA ALA A 136 1.13 -10.68 1.17
C ALA A 136 2.60 -10.33 1.46
N ALA A 137 2.85 -9.25 2.20
CA ALA A 137 4.20 -8.86 2.62
C ALA A 137 4.88 -9.94 3.47
N LYS A 138 4.15 -10.54 4.42
CA LYS A 138 4.67 -11.67 5.22
C LYS A 138 5.09 -12.84 4.32
N ASN A 139 4.30 -13.14 3.28
CA ASN A 139 4.59 -14.24 2.35
C ASN A 139 5.29 -13.78 1.06
N HIS A 140 6.11 -12.72 1.12
CA HIS A 140 6.73 -12.11 -0.07
C HIS A 140 7.59 -13.06 -0.91
N LYS A 141 8.03 -14.20 -0.33
CA LYS A 141 8.72 -15.27 -1.07
C LYS A 141 7.89 -15.72 -2.28
N ASP A 142 6.59 -15.88 -2.06
CA ASP A 142 5.64 -16.48 -3.00
C ASP A 142 4.61 -15.48 -3.56
N VAL A 143 4.45 -14.31 -2.92
CA VAL A 143 3.43 -13.31 -3.28
C VAL A 143 4.05 -11.93 -3.51
N LEU A 144 3.69 -11.28 -4.62
CA LEU A 144 4.01 -9.87 -4.87
C LEU A 144 2.97 -8.98 -4.18
N VAL A 145 3.42 -7.95 -3.46
CA VAL A 145 2.52 -6.98 -2.81
C VAL A 145 2.77 -5.59 -3.39
N LEU A 146 1.71 -4.94 -3.87
CA LEU A 146 1.75 -3.61 -4.45
C LEU A 146 0.81 -2.70 -3.65
N THR A 147 1.33 -1.61 -3.11
CA THR A 147 0.60 -0.65 -2.28
C THR A 147 0.52 0.76 -2.87
N ASN A 148 1.26 1.02 -3.95
CA ASN A 148 1.32 2.33 -4.60
C ASN A 148 1.45 2.19 -6.13
N GLU A 149 0.84 3.11 -6.88
CA GLU A 149 0.87 3.11 -8.35
C GLU A 149 2.29 3.17 -8.94
N SER A 150 3.23 3.82 -8.25
CA SER A 150 4.63 3.94 -8.70
C SER A 150 5.34 2.57 -8.81
N GLN A 151 4.81 1.55 -8.14
CA GLN A 151 5.34 0.18 -8.20
C GLN A 151 4.88 -0.58 -9.45
N TYR A 152 3.78 -0.16 -10.10
CA TYR A 152 3.11 -0.96 -11.13
C TYR A 152 4.02 -1.22 -12.32
N GLN A 153 4.65 -0.18 -12.86
CA GLN A 153 5.47 -0.30 -14.06
C GLN A 153 6.71 -1.20 -13.82
N MET A 154 7.33 -1.07 -12.65
CA MET A 154 8.48 -1.90 -12.27
C MET A 154 8.09 -3.38 -12.21
N VAL A 155 6.95 -3.71 -11.59
CA VAL A 155 6.46 -5.09 -11.49
C VAL A 155 6.02 -5.64 -12.84
N ILE A 156 5.34 -4.84 -13.67
CA ILE A 156 4.95 -5.24 -15.03
C ILE A 156 6.19 -5.59 -15.86
N ASN A 157 7.23 -4.74 -15.81
CA ASN A 157 8.46 -4.99 -16.55
C ASN A 157 9.15 -6.27 -16.07
N ALA A 158 9.29 -6.44 -14.76
CA ALA A 158 9.90 -7.63 -14.18
C ALA A 158 9.12 -8.91 -14.55
N LEU A 159 7.78 -8.87 -14.56
CA LEU A 159 6.95 -9.99 -15.00
C LEU A 159 7.13 -10.28 -16.50
N LYS A 160 7.18 -9.25 -17.35
CA LYS A 160 7.40 -9.43 -18.79
C LYS A 160 8.76 -10.08 -19.08
N GLU A 161 9.80 -9.67 -18.36
CA GLU A 161 11.14 -10.27 -18.46
C GLU A 161 11.17 -11.75 -18.07
N THR A 162 10.29 -12.18 -17.16
CA THR A 162 10.18 -13.58 -16.72
C THR A 162 9.06 -14.37 -17.40
N GLY A 163 8.46 -13.84 -18.47
CA GLY A 163 7.38 -14.51 -19.21
C GLY A 163 6.08 -14.64 -18.40
N GLY A 164 5.82 -13.71 -17.48
CA GLY A 164 4.64 -13.68 -16.63
C GLY A 164 4.72 -14.59 -15.41
N VAL A 165 5.89 -15.16 -15.09
CA VAL A 165 6.07 -16.14 -14.03
C VAL A 165 6.48 -15.47 -12.70
N PRO A 166 5.60 -15.42 -11.67
CA PRO A 166 5.89 -14.70 -10.42
C PRO A 166 6.98 -15.37 -9.56
N SER A 167 7.18 -16.69 -9.67
CA SER A 167 8.27 -17.38 -8.95
C SER A 167 9.65 -17.00 -9.46
N ALA A 168 9.76 -16.54 -10.71
CA ALA A 168 11.01 -16.13 -11.35
C ALA A 168 11.39 -14.67 -11.06
N ILE A 169 10.51 -13.87 -10.45
CA ILE A 169 10.83 -12.51 -10.00
C ILE A 169 11.89 -12.57 -8.90
N SER A 170 12.87 -11.68 -9.00
CA SER A 170 14.03 -11.63 -8.11
C SER A 170 13.63 -11.47 -6.64
N SER A 171 14.45 -12.04 -5.76
CA SER A 171 14.21 -11.97 -4.31
C SER A 171 14.32 -10.54 -3.79
N GLU A 172 15.13 -9.72 -4.45
CA GLU A 172 15.40 -8.31 -4.15
C GLU A 172 14.13 -7.48 -4.37
N ILE A 173 13.45 -7.64 -5.51
CA ILE A 173 12.18 -6.95 -5.79
C ILE A 173 11.13 -7.35 -4.77
N LYS A 174 10.98 -8.66 -4.50
CA LYS A 174 10.02 -9.19 -3.52
C LYS A 174 10.24 -8.62 -2.11
N LYS A 175 11.50 -8.57 -1.66
CA LYS A 175 11.87 -7.98 -0.36
C LYS A 175 11.63 -6.48 -0.32
N GLN A 176 11.94 -5.76 -1.39
CA GLN A 176 11.69 -4.32 -1.47
C GLN A 176 10.19 -4.01 -1.37
N LEU A 177 9.36 -4.70 -2.14
CA LEU A 177 7.90 -4.57 -2.09
C LEU A 177 7.35 -4.93 -0.70
N SER A 178 7.87 -5.98 -0.08
CA SER A 178 7.49 -6.35 1.30
C SER A 178 7.82 -5.25 2.32
N LEU A 179 8.99 -4.62 2.21
CA LEU A 179 9.41 -3.56 3.11
C LEU A 179 8.48 -2.35 2.95
N GLU A 180 8.25 -1.92 1.71
CA GLU A 180 7.37 -0.79 1.39
C GLU A 180 5.92 -1.04 1.84
N ALA A 181 5.43 -2.27 1.71
CA ALA A 181 4.12 -2.68 2.20
C ALA A 181 3.98 -2.55 3.73
N PHE A 182 4.97 -2.99 4.50
CA PHE A 182 4.95 -2.81 5.95
C PHE A 182 5.10 -1.34 6.37
N GLN A 183 5.92 -0.57 5.65
CA GLN A 183 6.05 0.88 5.85
C GLN A 183 4.71 1.59 5.59
N CYS A 184 3.99 1.22 4.53
CA CYS A 184 2.66 1.72 4.22
C CYS A 184 1.67 1.47 5.37
N THR A 185 1.59 0.23 5.89
CA THR A 185 0.68 -0.05 7.01
C THR A 185 1.11 0.61 8.32
N ALA A 186 2.41 0.77 8.56
CA ALA A 186 2.90 1.47 9.74
C ALA A 186 2.54 2.97 9.70
N ALA A 187 2.66 3.61 8.53
CA ALA A 187 2.24 4.99 8.34
C ALA A 187 0.72 5.15 8.52
N TYR A 188 -0.06 4.23 7.96
CA TYR A 188 -1.51 4.22 8.10
C TYR A 188 -1.96 4.11 9.57
N ASP A 189 -1.43 3.15 10.33
CA ASP A 189 -1.79 2.97 11.73
C ASP A 189 -1.34 4.15 12.61
N ALA A 190 -0.19 4.78 12.28
CA ALA A 190 0.27 6.00 12.93
C ALA A 190 -0.70 7.17 12.71
N ALA A 191 -1.19 7.35 11.49
CA ALA A 191 -2.17 8.38 11.16
C ALA A 191 -3.51 8.16 11.87
N VAL A 192 -4.03 6.92 11.85
CA VAL A 192 -5.26 6.55 12.58
C VAL A 192 -5.10 6.81 14.07
N SER A 193 -4.03 6.32 14.70
CA SER A 193 -3.77 6.52 16.13
C SER A 193 -3.73 8.00 16.52
N THR A 194 -2.99 8.80 15.74
CA THR A 194 -2.81 10.24 16.00
C THR A 194 -4.13 11.00 15.87
N GLU A 195 -4.93 10.72 14.84
CA GLU A 195 -6.19 11.43 14.64
C GLU A 195 -7.25 11.02 15.67
N LEU A 196 -7.35 9.74 16.02
CA LEU A 196 -8.29 9.28 17.04
C LEU A 196 -7.95 9.84 18.42
N GLU A 197 -6.66 9.94 18.77
CA GLU A 197 -6.24 10.63 19.99
C GLU A 197 -6.71 12.10 19.97
N ARG A 198 -6.43 12.82 18.88
CA ARG A 198 -6.80 14.24 18.71
C ARG A 198 -8.30 14.45 18.88
N ARG A 199 -9.13 13.59 18.32
CA ARG A 199 -10.60 13.72 18.35
C ARG A 199 -11.23 13.26 19.65
N PHE A 200 -10.82 12.11 20.19
CA PHE A 200 -11.55 11.46 21.29
C PHE A 200 -11.10 11.92 22.67
N ILE A 201 -9.81 12.22 22.81
CA ILE A 201 -9.25 12.64 24.10
C ILE A 201 -9.21 14.16 24.14
N GLY A 202 -8.65 14.78 23.11
CA GLY A 202 -8.42 16.23 23.05
C GLY A 202 -7.38 16.66 24.09
N GLY A 203 -6.28 17.28 23.63
CA GLY A 203 -5.22 17.74 24.53
C GLY A 203 -4.29 18.71 23.83
N GLU A 204 -3.68 19.60 24.61
CA GLU A 204 -2.66 20.53 24.10
C GLU A 204 -1.36 19.80 23.71
N THR A 205 -1.11 18.64 24.32
CA THR A 205 0.06 17.81 24.03
C THR A 205 -0.36 16.35 23.79
N PRO A 206 0.26 15.65 22.83
CA PRO A 206 -0.03 14.25 22.57
C PRO A 206 0.54 13.36 23.68
N ASN A 207 -0.22 12.35 24.09
CA ASN A 207 0.20 11.29 24.99
C ASN A 207 1.20 10.33 24.33
N ARG A 208 1.16 10.23 22.99
CA ARG A 208 2.06 9.38 22.21
C ARG A 208 2.42 10.06 20.90
N LEU A 209 3.71 10.02 20.57
CA LEU A 209 4.22 10.54 19.30
C LEU A 209 4.44 9.39 18.32
N HIS A 210 3.75 9.48 17.18
CA HIS A 210 3.96 8.60 16.04
C HIS A 210 4.49 9.43 14.88
N PHE A 211 5.58 9.00 14.26
CA PHE A 211 6.17 9.67 13.11
C PHE A 211 6.25 8.69 11.95
N ALA A 212 5.63 9.07 10.84
CA ALA A 212 5.76 8.42 9.55
C ALA A 212 6.29 9.43 8.54
N THR A 213 7.19 8.99 7.67
CA THR A 213 7.86 9.85 6.71
C THR A 213 7.82 9.22 5.33
N GLU A 214 7.92 10.07 4.31
CA GLU A 214 8.23 9.61 2.96
C GLU A 214 9.70 9.18 2.85
N LYS A 215 10.07 8.66 1.68
CA LYS A 215 11.46 8.30 1.39
C LYS A 215 12.38 9.50 1.58
N GLY A 216 13.41 9.33 2.40
CA GLY A 216 14.38 10.37 2.67
C GLY A 216 15.32 10.65 1.49
N THR A 217 15.72 11.92 1.37
CA THR A 217 16.77 12.36 0.44
C THR A 217 18.09 12.49 1.20
N SER A 218 19.11 11.76 0.76
CA SER A 218 20.45 11.83 1.35
C SER A 218 21.05 13.23 1.17
N LEU A 219 21.61 13.77 2.25
CA LEU A 219 22.31 15.05 2.25
C LEU A 219 23.82 14.83 2.18
N ARG A 220 24.56 15.87 1.77
CA ARG A 220 26.03 15.80 1.64
C ARG A 220 26.71 15.40 2.95
N TYR A 221 26.17 15.90 4.06
CA TYR A 221 26.57 15.66 5.44
C TYR A 221 25.51 16.29 6.36
N GLY A 222 25.58 16.00 7.65
CA GLY A 222 24.77 16.60 8.71
C GLY A 222 25.24 18.01 9.05
N GLU A 223 25.25 18.36 10.34
CA GLU A 223 25.71 19.68 10.77
C GLU A 223 27.20 19.90 10.46
N ASN A 224 27.99 18.82 10.52
CA ASN A 224 29.43 18.80 10.21
C ASN A 224 29.78 17.72 9.17
N PRO A 225 30.88 17.88 8.39
CA PRO A 225 31.22 16.98 7.28
C PRO A 225 31.37 15.49 7.61
N HIS A 226 31.66 15.13 8.85
CA HIS A 226 31.84 13.74 9.29
C HIS A 226 30.53 13.04 9.69
N GLN A 227 29.41 13.77 9.73
CA GLN A 227 28.12 13.26 10.15
C GLN A 227 27.27 12.93 8.90
N PRO A 228 26.68 11.74 8.78
CA PRO A 228 25.69 11.46 7.75
C PRO A 228 24.36 12.15 8.07
N ALA A 229 23.59 12.53 7.05
CA ALA A 229 22.24 13.06 7.24
C ALA A 229 21.35 12.80 6.02
N SER A 230 20.05 12.78 6.27
CA SER A 230 19.00 12.69 5.25
C SER A 230 17.83 13.59 5.65
N PHE A 231 17.18 14.19 4.67
CA PHE A 231 15.94 14.94 4.84
C PHE A 231 14.74 14.04 4.59
N TYR A 232 13.81 13.97 5.54
CA TYR A 232 12.63 13.12 5.47
C TYR A 232 11.36 14.00 5.48
N PRO A 233 10.60 14.05 4.37
CA PRO A 233 9.28 14.66 4.39
C PRO A 233 8.35 13.92 5.35
N ALA A 234 7.50 14.65 6.06
CA ALA A 234 6.39 14.02 6.78
C ALA A 234 5.50 13.28 5.78
N SER A 235 5.05 12.09 6.15
CA SER A 235 4.01 11.41 5.38
C SER A 235 2.70 12.16 5.57
N SER A 236 2.03 12.49 4.47
CA SER A 236 0.84 13.34 4.48
C SER A 236 0.00 13.08 3.24
N ALA A 237 -1.26 12.68 3.44
CA ALA A 237 -2.21 12.55 2.34
C ALA A 237 -2.65 13.90 1.73
N SER A 238 -2.34 15.04 2.36
CA SER A 238 -2.53 16.37 1.76
C SER A 238 -1.35 16.79 0.87
N GLY A 239 -0.37 15.90 0.67
CA GLY A 239 0.85 16.16 -0.08
C GLY A 239 1.95 16.80 0.76
N LEU A 240 3.05 17.14 0.08
CA LEU A 240 4.21 17.78 0.68
C LEU A 240 3.85 19.19 1.17
N ASN A 241 4.38 19.58 2.33
CA ASN A 241 4.20 20.90 2.92
C ASN A 241 5.53 21.47 3.45
N GLY A 242 5.51 22.76 3.81
CA GLY A 242 6.70 23.46 4.31
C GLY A 242 7.89 23.33 3.36
N LEU A 243 9.08 23.09 3.92
CA LEU A 243 10.30 22.89 3.13
C LEU A 243 10.29 21.61 2.27
N ALA A 244 9.47 20.63 2.60
CA ALA A 244 9.37 19.43 1.77
C ALA A 244 8.71 19.73 0.41
N ALA A 245 7.87 20.75 0.33
CA ALA A 245 7.27 21.23 -0.92
C ALA A 245 8.15 22.25 -1.68
N ALA A 246 9.31 22.62 -1.14
CA ALA A 246 10.14 23.65 -1.73
C ALA A 246 10.73 23.21 -3.08
N ILE A 247 10.62 24.08 -4.08
CA ILE A 247 11.20 23.88 -5.41
C ILE A 247 12.52 24.63 -5.48
N GLN A 248 13.62 23.91 -5.62
CA GLN A 248 14.93 24.52 -5.82
C GLN A 248 15.12 24.91 -7.29
N HIS A 249 15.01 26.21 -7.61
CA HIS A 249 15.18 26.71 -8.98
C HIS A 249 16.64 26.73 -9.48
N GLY A 250 17.62 26.67 -8.58
CA GLY A 250 19.04 26.66 -8.95
C GLY A 250 19.98 26.50 -7.76
N GLY A 251 21.27 26.38 -8.05
CA GLY A 251 22.33 26.22 -7.03
C GLY A 251 22.68 24.76 -6.72
N LYS A 252 23.53 24.57 -5.71
CA LYS A 252 23.95 23.24 -5.23
C LYS A 252 22.85 22.62 -4.37
N ALA A 253 22.81 21.30 -4.28
CA ALA A 253 21.91 20.61 -3.34
C ALA A 253 22.07 21.15 -1.91
N LEU A 254 20.95 21.36 -1.24
CA LEU A 254 20.89 21.90 0.12
C LEU A 254 21.68 21.02 1.10
N SER A 255 22.42 21.65 2.01
CA SER A 255 23.01 20.96 3.17
C SER A 255 22.00 20.86 4.32
N PHE A 256 22.34 20.08 5.35
CA PHE A 256 21.55 20.02 6.58
C PHE A 256 21.33 21.41 7.20
N ASN A 257 22.39 22.21 7.34
CA ASN A 257 22.28 23.56 7.88
C ASN A 257 21.42 24.47 7.01
N ASN A 258 21.45 24.31 5.67
CA ASN A 258 20.56 25.09 4.81
C ASN A 258 19.08 24.78 5.09
N TYR A 259 18.71 23.52 5.35
CA TYR A 259 17.33 23.20 5.73
C TYR A 259 16.95 23.85 7.06
N LEU A 260 17.83 23.82 8.08
CA LEU A 260 17.57 24.47 9.37
C LEU A 260 17.44 25.99 9.24
N ASP A 261 18.35 26.63 8.50
CA ASP A 261 18.35 28.07 8.27
C ASP A 261 17.11 28.51 7.49
N LEU A 262 16.70 27.75 6.46
CA LEU A 262 15.50 28.03 5.68
C LEU A 262 14.22 27.85 6.52
N ASP A 263 14.14 26.82 7.37
CA ASP A 263 12.97 26.60 8.23
C ASP A 263 12.85 27.73 9.26
N GLY A 264 13.98 28.12 9.85
CA GLY A 264 14.04 29.27 10.76
C GLY A 264 13.65 30.58 10.08
N ALA A 265 14.18 30.85 8.89
CA ALA A 265 13.86 32.06 8.13
C ALA A 265 12.38 32.12 7.73
N LEU A 266 11.78 31.01 7.29
CA LEU A 266 10.37 30.94 6.93
C LEU A 266 9.44 31.18 8.12
N ARG A 267 9.80 30.74 9.34
CA ARG A 267 8.99 30.98 10.54
C ARG A 267 9.03 32.42 11.04
N ILE A 268 10.09 33.17 10.70
CA ILE A 268 10.25 34.57 11.10
C ILE A 268 9.54 35.53 10.14
N ALA A 269 9.50 35.19 8.84
CA ALA A 269 8.89 35.99 7.79
C ALA A 269 7.36 36.08 7.92
#